data_AF-A0A917NZ83-F1
#
_entry.id   AF-A0A917NZ83-F1
#
_cell.length_a   1.000
_cell.length_b   1.000
_cell.length_c   1.000
_cell.angle_alpha   90.00
_cell.angle_beta   90.00
_cell.angle_gamma   90.00
#
_symmetry.space_group_name_H-M   'P 1'
#
loop_
_entity.id
_entity.type
_entity.pdbx_description
1 polymer ?
#
loop_
_entity_poly.entity_id
_entity_poly.type
_entity_poly.pdbx_seq_one_letter_code
_entity_poly.pdbx_strand_id
1 'polypeptide(L)'
;MYPETTPDTLRPDARMTDDEAAAEARRIIADAYRPTAYRDDTPVPAHGPTPAVAQPGRPPMSQGATDASVLMLAGGATTAMVGGTAAVLMYVSQFADPVVCGLVFGAPTALVLALARLAKRAKNVLPEEHHHHYEGPVYQDQRTVHSRTTGVWAKTNNQH
;
A
#
# COMPACT_ATOMS: atom_id res chain seq x y z
N MET A 1 25.60 37.01 -80.71
CA MET A 1 26.22 35.71 -81.05
C MET A 1 25.66 34.71 -80.04
N TYR A 2 24.61 33.99 -80.43
CA TYR A 2 23.99 32.97 -79.56
C TYR A 2 24.80 31.68 -79.69
N PRO A 3 25.14 30.98 -78.59
CA PRO A 3 25.68 29.63 -78.71
C PRO A 3 24.53 28.68 -79.08
N GLU A 4 24.71 27.95 -80.16
CA GLU A 4 23.84 26.84 -80.53
C GLU A 4 23.94 25.76 -79.44
N THR A 5 22.84 25.52 -78.75
CA THR A 5 22.67 24.33 -77.92
C THR A 5 22.24 23.19 -78.83
N THR A 6 23.22 22.49 -79.39
CA THR A 6 23.05 21.13 -79.90
C THR A 6 22.54 20.25 -78.75
N PRO A 7 21.40 19.56 -78.88
CA PRO A 7 20.99 18.59 -77.87
C PRO A 7 22.01 17.46 -77.86
N ASP A 8 22.71 17.33 -76.74
CA ASP A 8 23.59 16.22 -76.43
C ASP A 8 22.80 14.92 -76.64
N THR A 9 23.28 14.10 -77.56
CA THR A 9 22.67 12.84 -77.94
C THR A 9 22.50 11.99 -76.68
N LEU A 10 21.24 11.69 -76.34
CA LEU A 10 20.85 10.69 -75.34
C LEU A 10 21.77 9.48 -75.46
N ARG A 11 22.60 9.28 -74.45
CA ARG A 11 23.47 8.10 -74.31
C ARG A 11 22.59 6.85 -74.50
N PRO A 12 22.75 6.11 -75.60
CA PRO A 12 22.10 4.82 -75.69
C PRO A 12 22.90 3.87 -74.78
N ASP A 13 22.20 2.98 -74.09
CA ASP A 13 22.76 1.71 -73.61
C ASP A 13 23.52 1.69 -72.27
N ALA A 14 22.86 2.14 -71.20
CA ALA A 14 22.96 1.42 -69.92
C ALA A 14 21.67 0.61 -69.67
N ARG A 15 21.25 -0.17 -70.67
CA ARG A 15 20.25 -1.21 -70.43
C ARG A 15 20.98 -2.30 -69.65
N MET A 16 20.77 -2.34 -68.32
CA MET A 16 21.19 -3.46 -67.50
C MET A 16 20.67 -4.75 -68.14
N THR A 17 21.51 -5.76 -68.20
CA THR A 17 21.09 -7.10 -68.60
C THR A 17 20.02 -7.61 -67.63
N ASP A 18 19.13 -8.49 -68.09
CA ASP A 18 18.04 -9.01 -67.25
C ASP A 18 18.56 -9.63 -65.94
N ASP A 19 19.76 -10.23 -65.98
CA ASP A 19 20.44 -10.79 -64.82
C ASP A 19 20.92 -9.73 -63.82
N GLU A 20 21.48 -8.62 -64.30
CA GLU A 20 21.88 -7.47 -63.47
C GLU A 20 20.65 -6.79 -62.87
N ALA A 21 19.58 -6.65 -63.65
CA ALA A 21 18.32 -6.07 -63.18
C ALA A 21 17.70 -6.94 -62.07
N ALA A 22 17.72 -8.27 -62.23
CA ALA A 22 17.26 -9.20 -61.22
C ALA A 22 18.14 -9.21 -59.96
N ALA A 23 19.46 -9.01 -60.09
CA ALA A 23 20.36 -8.88 -58.94
C ALA A 23 20.09 -7.59 -58.16
N GLU A 24 19.93 -6.46 -58.85
CA GLU A 24 19.69 -5.16 -58.21
C GLU A 24 18.28 -5.09 -57.60
N ALA A 25 17.27 -5.66 -58.27
CA ALA A 25 15.93 -5.79 -57.71
C ALA A 25 15.93 -6.59 -56.40
N ARG A 26 16.69 -7.69 -56.33
CA ARG A 26 16.86 -8.46 -55.08
C ARG A 26 17.53 -7.64 -53.98
N ARG A 27 18.52 -6.81 -54.32
CA ARG A 27 19.19 -5.93 -53.36
C ARG A 27 18.23 -4.86 -52.81
N ILE A 28 17.46 -4.22 -53.68
CA ILE A 28 16.48 -3.19 -53.30
C ILE A 28 15.38 -3.78 -52.42
N ILE A 29 14.86 -4.96 -52.77
CA ILE A 29 13.87 -5.66 -51.96
C ILE A 29 14.45 -6.02 -50.58
N ALA A 30 15.66 -6.57 -50.53
CA ALA A 30 16.30 -6.92 -49.25
C ALA A 30 16.54 -5.71 -48.34
N ASP A 31 16.89 -4.55 -48.92
CA ASP A 31 17.08 -3.31 -48.16
C ASP A 31 15.74 -2.69 -47.73
N ALA A 32 14.69 -2.78 -48.56
CA ALA A 32 13.34 -2.33 -48.22
C ALA A 32 12.70 -3.13 -47.08
N TYR A 33 13.04 -4.42 -46.95
CA TYR A 33 12.58 -5.28 -45.86
C TYR A 33 13.56 -5.33 -44.68
N ARG A 34 14.59 -4.47 -44.67
CA ARG A 34 15.45 -4.31 -43.50
C ARG A 34 14.61 -3.78 -42.33
N PRO A 35 14.67 -4.38 -41.13
CA PRO A 35 13.90 -3.89 -39.98
C PRO A 35 14.30 -2.44 -39.64
N THR A 36 13.41 -1.49 -39.90
CA THR A 36 13.62 -0.06 -39.61
C THR A 36 13.21 0.34 -38.21
N ALA A 37 12.63 -0.59 -37.45
CA ALA A 37 12.18 -0.36 -36.09
C ALA A 37 12.86 -1.34 -35.13
N TYR A 38 13.54 -0.80 -34.12
CA TYR A 38 13.93 -1.55 -32.94
C TYR A 38 12.67 -1.77 -32.09
N ARG A 39 12.32 -3.04 -31.86
CA ARG A 39 11.28 -3.42 -30.92
C ARG A 39 11.96 -3.96 -29.67
N ASP A 40 11.77 -3.27 -28.57
CA ASP A 40 12.24 -3.73 -27.28
C ASP A 40 11.24 -4.74 -26.74
N ASP A 41 11.63 -6.02 -26.73
CA ASP A 41 10.82 -7.11 -26.19
C ASP A 41 11.11 -7.37 -24.69
N THR A 42 11.87 -6.49 -24.03
CA THR A 42 12.08 -6.63 -22.58
C THR A 42 10.75 -6.53 -21.84
N PRO A 43 10.52 -7.41 -20.85
CA PRO A 43 9.28 -7.40 -20.09
C PRO A 43 9.17 -6.07 -19.34
N VAL A 44 8.08 -5.35 -19.57
CA VAL A 44 7.82 -4.07 -18.91
C VAL A 44 7.65 -4.31 -17.40
N PRO A 45 8.37 -3.58 -16.53
CA PRO A 45 8.19 -3.69 -15.09
C PRO A 45 6.74 -3.38 -14.70
N ALA A 46 6.18 -4.15 -13.77
CA ALA A 46 4.82 -3.93 -13.26
C ALA A 46 4.66 -2.53 -12.60
N HIS A 47 5.75 -1.99 -12.08
CA HIS A 47 5.79 -0.68 -11.44
C HIS A 47 7.01 0.12 -11.92
N GLY A 48 6.77 1.35 -12.35
CA GLY A 48 7.81 2.33 -12.67
C GLY A 48 8.03 3.32 -11.52
N PRO A 49 9.14 4.07 -11.55
CA PRO A 49 9.43 5.13 -10.57
C PRO A 49 8.53 6.36 -10.73
N THR A 50 7.66 6.38 -11.74
CA THR A 50 6.74 7.49 -11.99
C THR A 50 5.73 7.58 -10.84
N PRO A 51 5.63 8.73 -10.15
CA PRO A 51 4.65 8.92 -9.11
C PRO A 51 3.24 8.79 -9.69
N ALA A 52 2.29 8.35 -8.86
CA ALA A 52 0.91 8.19 -9.27
C ALA A 52 0.37 9.52 -9.84
N VAL A 53 0.09 9.54 -11.14
CA VAL A 53 -0.52 10.69 -11.80
C VAL A 53 -1.98 10.74 -11.38
N ALA A 54 -2.42 11.92 -10.91
CA ALA A 54 -3.81 12.14 -10.54
C ALA A 54 -4.71 11.91 -11.77
N GLN A 55 -5.55 10.87 -11.71
CA GLN A 55 -6.50 10.59 -12.78
C GLN A 55 -7.64 11.62 -12.72
N PRO A 56 -8.06 12.20 -13.86
CA PRO A 56 -9.24 13.05 -13.91
C PRO A 56 -10.47 12.20 -13.55
N GLY A 57 -11.07 12.48 -12.40
CA GLY A 57 -12.20 11.71 -11.85
C GLY A 57 -12.44 12.01 -10.38
N ARG A 58 -13.40 11.31 -9.77
CA ARG A 58 -13.60 11.38 -8.32
C ARG A 58 -12.34 10.81 -7.65
N PRO A 59 -11.65 11.58 -6.79
CA PRO A 59 -10.45 11.08 -6.14
C PRO A 59 -10.77 9.77 -5.41
N PRO A 60 -9.83 8.82 -5.35
CA PRO A 60 -9.96 7.67 -4.49
C PRO A 60 -10.31 8.19 -3.08
N MET A 61 -11.38 7.62 -2.51
CA MET A 61 -11.96 8.04 -1.24
C MET A 61 -10.84 8.30 -0.23
N SER A 62 -10.78 9.52 0.31
CA SER A 62 -9.69 9.89 1.21
C SER A 62 -9.63 8.91 2.37
N GLN A 63 -8.42 8.60 2.85
CA GLN A 63 -8.22 7.61 3.90
C GLN A 63 -9.09 7.92 5.14
N GLY A 64 -9.20 9.20 5.53
CA GLY A 64 -10.10 9.62 6.62
C GLY A 64 -11.59 9.40 6.33
N ALA A 65 -12.03 9.54 5.07
CA ALA A 65 -13.41 9.23 4.69
C ALA A 65 -13.68 7.71 4.73
N THR A 66 -12.70 6.90 4.34
CA THR A 66 -12.74 5.44 4.45
C THR A 66 -12.82 5.02 5.92
N ASP A 67 -11.96 5.56 6.78
CA ASP A 67 -11.95 5.25 8.21
C ASP A 67 -13.27 5.66 8.88
N ALA A 68 -13.81 6.84 8.54
CA ALA A 68 -15.10 7.29 9.04
C ALA A 68 -16.25 6.38 8.60
N SER A 69 -16.22 5.89 7.36
CA SER A 69 -17.25 4.97 6.84
C SER A 69 -17.16 3.60 7.48
N VAL A 70 -15.95 3.10 7.75
CA VAL A 70 -15.73 1.86 8.51
C VAL A 70 -16.24 2.01 9.94
N LEU A 71 -15.99 3.15 10.60
CA LEU A 71 -16.52 3.43 11.93
C LEU A 71 -18.05 3.50 11.94
N MET A 72 -18.66 4.15 10.95
CA MET A 72 -20.12 4.20 10.83
C MET A 72 -20.72 2.82 10.56
N LEU A 73 -20.09 2.01 9.71
CA LEU A 73 -20.52 0.64 9.44
C LEU A 73 -20.40 -0.23 10.70
N ALA A 74 -19.28 -0.13 11.41
CA ALA A 74 -19.06 -0.85 12.66
C ALA A 74 -20.10 -0.44 13.72
N GLY A 75 -20.33 0.87 13.89
CA GLY A 75 -21.34 1.41 14.81
C GLY A 75 -22.76 0.95 14.47
N GLY A 76 -23.12 1.00 13.18
CA GLY A 76 -24.41 0.51 12.68
C GLY A 76 -24.59 -0.99 12.90
N ALA A 77 -23.59 -1.80 12.58
CA ALA A 77 -23.61 -3.24 12.80
C ALA A 77 -23.75 -3.59 14.29
N THR A 78 -23.03 -2.89 15.17
CA THR A 78 -23.18 -3.09 16.62
C THR A 78 -24.59 -2.74 17.12
N THR A 79 -25.16 -1.64 16.62
CA THR A 79 -26.51 -1.21 17.03
C THR A 79 -27.57 -2.19 16.53
N ALA A 80 -27.44 -2.68 15.29
CA ALA A 80 -28.35 -3.67 14.72
C ALA A 80 -28.27 -5.02 15.45
N MET A 81 -27.06 -5.47 15.81
CA MET A 81 -26.86 -6.69 16.58
C MET A 81 -27.52 -6.61 17.97
N VAL A 82 -27.28 -5.52 18.71
CA VAL A 82 -27.86 -5.31 20.05
C VAL A 82 -29.37 -5.11 19.99
N GLY A 83 -29.86 -4.24 19.09
CA GLY A 83 -31.30 -3.99 18.94
C GLY A 83 -32.06 -5.22 18.41
N GLY A 84 -31.48 -5.93 17.44
CA GLY A 84 -32.05 -7.15 16.87
C GLY A 84 -32.11 -8.29 17.88
N THR A 85 -31.06 -8.50 18.67
CA THR A 85 -31.10 -9.48 19.77
C THR A 85 -32.13 -9.11 20.82
N ALA A 86 -32.21 -7.85 21.25
CA ALA A 86 -33.25 -7.40 22.19
C ALA A 86 -34.67 -7.62 21.65
N ALA A 87 -34.92 -7.33 20.37
CA ALA A 87 -36.22 -7.54 19.73
C ALA A 87 -36.60 -9.03 19.64
N VAL A 88 -35.66 -9.88 19.21
CA VAL A 88 -35.86 -11.34 19.15
C VAL A 88 -36.10 -11.91 20.55
N LEU A 89 -35.41 -11.41 21.58
CA LEU A 89 -35.64 -11.85 22.96
C LEU A 89 -37.02 -11.49 23.48
N MET A 90 -37.49 -10.27 23.21
CA MET A 90 -38.85 -9.87 23.57
C MET A 90 -39.89 -10.73 22.84
N TYR A 91 -39.63 -11.05 21.58
CA TYR A 91 -40.50 -11.91 20.77
C TYR A 91 -40.57 -13.36 21.29
N VAL A 92 -39.41 -13.98 21.54
CA VAL A 92 -39.31 -15.39 21.97
C VAL A 92 -39.72 -15.57 23.42
N SER A 93 -39.48 -14.59 24.29
CA SER A 93 -39.85 -14.67 25.71
C SER A 93 -41.33 -14.46 25.99
N GLN A 94 -42.15 -14.15 24.98
CA GLN A 94 -43.60 -13.89 25.14
C GLN A 94 -43.93 -12.90 26.27
N PHE A 95 -43.03 -11.94 26.55
CA PHE A 95 -42.95 -11.11 27.75
C PHE A 95 -42.44 -11.84 29.02
N ALA A 96 -41.12 -11.83 29.16
CA ALA A 96 -40.39 -11.73 30.44
C ALA A 96 -40.43 -12.95 31.40
N ASP A 97 -39.67 -14.00 31.06
CA ASP A 97 -38.97 -14.77 32.10
C ASP A 97 -37.69 -13.99 32.50
N PRO A 98 -37.60 -13.48 33.75
CA PRO A 98 -36.45 -12.71 34.22
C PRO A 98 -35.14 -13.49 34.18
N VAL A 99 -35.17 -14.82 34.22
CA VAL A 99 -33.98 -15.68 34.12
C VAL A 99 -33.42 -15.66 32.70
N VAL A 100 -34.30 -15.69 31.69
CA VAL A 100 -33.90 -15.62 30.27
C VAL A 100 -33.35 -14.24 29.95
N CYS A 101 -33.98 -13.17 30.43
CA CYS A 101 -33.44 -11.82 30.31
C CYS A 101 -32.07 -11.69 31.00
N GLY A 102 -31.92 -12.20 32.23
CA GLY A 102 -30.66 -12.14 32.97
C GLY A 102 -29.53 -12.89 32.28
N LEU A 103 -29.80 -14.09 31.76
CA LEU A 103 -28.80 -14.90 31.05
C LEU A 103 -28.38 -14.22 29.74
N VAL A 104 -29.33 -13.69 28.97
CA VAL A 104 -29.02 -13.17 27.64
C VAL A 104 -28.43 -11.75 27.70
N PHE A 105 -28.79 -10.91 28.66
CA PHE A 105 -28.10 -9.61 28.83
C PHE A 105 -26.79 -9.73 29.62
N GLY A 106 -26.72 -10.63 30.60
CA GLY A 106 -25.55 -10.81 31.45
C GLY A 106 -24.41 -11.57 30.80
N ALA A 107 -24.68 -12.62 30.02
CA ALA A 107 -23.62 -13.45 29.45
C ALA A 107 -22.76 -12.71 28.40
N PRO A 108 -23.33 -11.94 27.45
CA PRO A 108 -22.52 -11.20 26.47
C PRO A 108 -21.72 -10.07 27.11
N THR A 109 -22.30 -9.33 28.05
CA THR A 109 -21.60 -8.25 28.76
C THR A 109 -20.46 -8.79 29.61
N ALA A 110 -20.67 -9.91 30.32
CA ALA A 110 -19.62 -10.59 31.06
C ALA A 110 -18.49 -11.08 30.14
N LEU A 111 -18.82 -11.64 28.97
CA LEU A 111 -17.85 -12.11 27.99
C LEU A 111 -17.00 -10.95 27.44
N VAL A 112 -17.63 -9.85 27.02
CA VAL A 112 -16.93 -8.66 26.51
C VAL A 112 -16.01 -8.07 27.57
N LEU A 113 -16.47 -7.96 28.82
CA LEU A 113 -15.65 -7.47 29.94
C LEU A 113 -14.48 -8.42 30.26
N ALA A 114 -14.69 -9.74 30.16
CA ALA A 114 -13.63 -10.73 30.36
C ALA A 114 -12.55 -10.60 29.27
N LEU A 115 -12.95 -10.47 27.99
CA LEU A 115 -12.03 -10.26 26.89
C LEU A 115 -11.28 -8.93 26.98
N ALA A 116 -11.96 -7.85 27.36
CA ALA A 116 -11.33 -6.55 27.58
C ALA A 116 -10.29 -6.60 28.72
N ARG A 117 -10.59 -7.31 29.82
CA ARG A 117 -9.64 -7.52 30.92
C ARG A 117 -8.45 -8.39 30.50
N LEU A 118 -8.69 -9.42 29.69
CA LEU A 118 -7.63 -10.27 29.16
C LEU A 118 -6.69 -9.48 28.25
N ALA A 119 -7.24 -8.70 27.31
CA ALA A 119 -6.47 -7.83 26.42
C ALA A 119 -5.66 -6.78 27.21
N LYS A 120 -6.25 -6.18 28.26
CA LYS A 120 -5.55 -5.23 29.13
C LYS A 120 -4.37 -5.89 29.87
N ARG A 121 -4.53 -7.12 30.36
CA ARG A 121 -3.43 -7.87 30.97
C ARG A 121 -2.35 -8.24 29.96
N ALA A 122 -2.73 -8.65 28.76
CA ALA A 122 -1.79 -9.01 27.70
C ALA A 122 -0.93 -7.82 27.24
N LYS A 123 -1.49 -6.60 27.19
CA LYS A 123 -0.73 -5.38 26.86
C LYS A 123 0.42 -5.11 27.82
N ASN A 124 0.27 -5.44 29.11
CA ASN A 124 1.31 -5.25 30.12
C ASN A 124 2.45 -6.29 30.04
N VAL A 125 2.34 -7.29 29.16
CA VAL A 125 3.38 -8.33 28.93
C VAL A 125 4.32 -7.93 27.78
N LEU A 126 3.91 -6.97 26.95
CA LEU A 126 4.76 -6.45 25.89
C LEU A 126 5.74 -5.42 26.47
N PRO A 127 7.02 -5.43 26.06
CA PRO A 127 7.97 -4.39 26.46
C PRO A 127 7.41 -3.02 26.10
N GLU A 128 7.31 -2.14 27.09
CA GLU A 128 6.82 -0.77 26.87
C GLU A 128 7.91 0.03 26.16
N GLU A 129 7.72 0.26 24.85
CA GLU A 129 8.65 1.06 24.05
C GLU A 129 8.37 2.55 24.27
N HIS A 130 9.17 3.16 25.15
CA HIS A 130 9.09 4.58 25.44
C HIS A 130 9.92 5.38 24.43
N HIS A 131 9.26 5.97 23.44
CA HIS A 131 9.89 6.94 22.54
C HIS A 131 9.93 8.31 23.19
N HIS A 132 11.10 8.70 23.69
CA HIS A 132 11.31 10.05 24.22
C HIS A 132 11.82 10.97 23.11
N HIS A 133 11.01 11.97 22.76
CA HIS A 133 11.43 13.07 21.90
C HIS A 133 11.90 14.23 22.77
N TYR A 134 13.14 14.67 22.54
CA TYR A 134 13.74 15.80 23.24
C TYR A 134 14.07 16.89 22.23
N GLU A 135 13.66 18.12 22.52
CA GLU A 135 13.80 19.28 21.63
C GLU A 135 15.13 20.03 21.80
N GLY A 136 16.15 19.39 22.39
CA GLY A 136 17.46 20.00 22.66
C GLY A 136 18.62 18.99 22.63
N PRO A 137 19.88 19.45 22.68
CA PRO A 137 21.04 18.56 22.73
C PRO A 137 21.01 17.69 23.99
N VAL A 138 20.71 16.40 23.81
CA VAL A 138 20.64 15.42 24.90
C VAL A 138 22.01 14.78 25.11
N TYR A 139 22.55 14.94 26.32
CA TYR A 139 23.66 14.13 26.80
C TYR A 139 23.10 12.94 27.58
N GLN A 140 23.25 11.73 27.05
CA GLN A 140 22.73 10.52 27.68
C GLN A 140 23.83 9.86 28.52
N ASP A 141 23.80 10.09 29.83
CA ASP A 141 24.71 9.42 30.78
C ASP A 141 24.18 8.01 31.09
N GLN A 142 24.86 6.98 30.59
CA GLN A 142 24.47 5.56 30.75
C GLN A 142 25.08 4.89 31.99
N ARG A 143 25.30 5.63 33.07
CA ARG A 143 25.82 5.06 34.32
C ARG A 143 24.73 4.28 35.06
N THR A 144 24.93 2.97 35.17
CA THR A 144 24.10 2.09 36.01
C THR A 144 24.67 2.10 37.42
N VAL A 145 24.07 2.88 38.33
CA VAL A 145 24.48 2.94 39.74
C VAL A 145 23.63 1.96 40.55
N HIS A 146 24.27 0.95 41.15
CA HIS A 146 23.60 0.05 42.08
C HIS A 146 23.67 0.64 43.49
N SER A 147 22.52 1.11 43.99
CA SER A 147 22.37 1.59 45.35
C SER A 147 21.73 0.51 46.22
N ARG A 148 22.41 0.13 47.31
CA ARG A 148 21.90 -0.84 48.29
C ARG A 148 21.60 -0.12 49.61
N THR A 149 20.32 0.00 49.92
CA THR A 149 19.84 0.55 51.20
C THR A 149 19.59 -0.59 52.17
N THR A 150 20.32 -0.62 53.28
CA THR A 150 20.14 -1.66 54.32
C THR A 150 20.23 -1.06 55.71
N GLY A 151 19.33 -1.46 56.61
CA GLY A 151 19.36 -1.14 58.05
C GLY A 151 18.25 -0.19 58.55
N VAL A 152 17.99 -0.20 59.87
CA VAL A 152 17.04 0.69 60.58
C VAL A 152 17.54 2.14 60.64
N TRP A 153 18.84 2.36 60.42
CA TRP A 153 19.40 3.64 60.00
C TRP A 153 19.93 3.50 58.58
N ALA A 154 19.35 4.26 57.66
CA ALA A 154 19.64 4.15 56.24
C ALA A 154 21.07 4.63 55.93
N LYS A 155 21.96 3.68 55.64
CA LYS A 155 23.26 3.97 55.04
C LYS A 155 23.20 3.61 53.56
N THR A 156 23.26 4.63 52.71
CA THR A 156 23.34 4.46 51.25
C THR A 156 24.80 4.31 50.85
N ASN A 157 25.14 3.24 50.15
CA ASN A 157 26.45 3.08 49.52
C ASN A 157 26.26 2.99 48.00
N ASN A 158 26.89 3.91 47.28
CA ASN A 158 26.88 3.94 45.82
C ASN A 158 28.22 3.36 45.34
N GLN A 159 28.18 2.21 44.67
CA GLN A 159 29.35 1.60 44.04
C GLN A 159 29.36 1.99 42.56
N HIS A 160 30.56 2.30 42.05
CA HIS A 160 30.78 2.94 40.75
C HIS A 160 31.55 2.02 39.80
#